data_AF-A0A495ML21-F1
#
_entry.id   AF-A0A495ML21-F1
#
_cell.length_a   1.000
_cell.length_b   1.000
_cell.length_c   1.000
_cell.angle_alpha   90.00
_cell.angle_beta   90.00
_cell.angle_gamma   90.00
#
_symmetry.space_group_name_H-M   'P 1'
#
loop_
_entity.id
_entity.type
_entity.pdbx_description
1 polymer ?
#
loop_
_entity_poly.entity_id
_entity_poly.type
_entity_poly.pdbx_seq_one_letter_code
_entity_poly.pdbx_strand_id
1 'polypeptide(L)'
;MKKSILTLAMIALSIGANATEVKTVAKTENATEITKDRIVTVYDWSVKTDQGSYSGTALSLEKAENRIALAAAGEIILDKKIESYYQVAEEISSPTLRLYFWEVETTNGTAKGFSSSEGHALKMIQLVSTSEILTYKIIRSAEFER
;
A
#
# COMPACT_ATOMS: atom_id res chain seq x y z
N MET A 1 1.52 23.68 34.97
CA MET A 1 1.78 23.15 33.62
C MET A 1 0.67 22.18 33.29
N LYS A 2 -0.23 22.53 32.35
CA LYS A 2 -1.41 21.70 32.02
C LYS A 2 -0.94 20.55 31.11
N LYS A 3 -1.19 19.31 31.51
CA LYS A 3 -0.93 18.11 30.70
C LYS A 3 -2.05 17.99 29.68
N SER A 4 -1.76 18.28 28.41
CA SER A 4 -2.70 18.02 27.33
C SER A 4 -2.61 16.53 26.98
N ILE A 5 -3.71 15.80 27.19
CA ILE A 5 -3.89 14.43 26.70
C ILE A 5 -4.56 14.58 25.33
N LEU A 6 -3.88 14.17 24.27
CA LEU A 6 -4.43 14.16 22.92
C LEU A 6 -5.19 12.84 22.73
N THR A 7 -6.51 12.87 22.88
CA THR A 7 -7.36 11.71 22.62
C THR A 7 -7.84 11.77 21.17
N LEU A 8 -7.31 10.90 20.30
CA LEU A 8 -7.85 10.69 18.95
C LEU A 8 -9.14 9.87 19.08
N ALA A 9 -10.29 10.53 18.89
CA ALA A 9 -11.55 9.82 18.70
C ALA A 9 -11.57 9.23 17.28
N MET A 10 -11.49 7.91 17.18
CA MET A 10 -11.60 7.19 15.91
C MET A 10 -13.10 7.11 15.55
N ILE A 11 -13.53 7.94 14.59
CA ILE A 11 -14.89 7.85 14.04
C ILE A 11 -14.91 6.63 13.12
N ALA A 12 -15.59 5.57 13.55
CA ALA A 12 -15.89 4.44 12.68
C ALA A 12 -16.94 4.88 11.64
N LEU A 13 -16.51 5.21 10.43
CA LEU A 13 -17.39 5.27 9.27
C LEU A 13 -17.70 3.84 8.82
N SER A 14 -18.83 3.31 9.26
CA SER A 14 -19.38 2.07 8.70
C SER A 14 -20.03 2.37 7.34
N ILE A 15 -19.22 2.43 6.27
CA ILE A 15 -19.76 2.30 4.92
C ILE A 15 -20.08 0.82 4.67
N GLY A 16 -21.36 0.49 4.77
CA GLY A 16 -21.88 -0.81 4.36
C GLY A 16 -21.87 -0.92 2.83
N ALA A 17 -20.71 -1.18 2.25
CA ALA A 17 -20.62 -1.76 0.92
C ALA A 17 -20.39 -3.26 1.13
N ASN A 18 -21.39 -4.08 0.81
CA ASN A 18 -21.21 -5.52 0.73
C ASN A 18 -20.27 -5.80 -0.45
N ALA A 19 -18.96 -5.77 -0.21
CA ALA A 19 -17.98 -6.30 -1.12
C ALA A 19 -18.22 -7.82 -1.17
N THR A 20 -18.77 -8.30 -2.28
CA THR A 20 -18.85 -9.74 -2.53
C THR A 20 -17.43 -10.28 -2.53
N GLU A 21 -17.07 -11.04 -1.49
CA GLU A 21 -15.83 -11.80 -1.42
C GLU A 21 -15.83 -12.83 -2.55
N VAL A 22 -15.12 -12.55 -3.64
CA VAL A 22 -14.93 -13.54 -4.69
C VAL A 22 -13.84 -14.50 -4.23
N LYS A 23 -14.24 -15.63 -3.65
CA LYS A 23 -13.37 -16.78 -3.43
C LYS A 23 -13.10 -17.47 -4.77
N THR A 24 -12.24 -16.90 -5.60
CA THR A 24 -11.86 -17.52 -6.88
C THR A 24 -10.70 -18.47 -6.65
N VAL A 25 -10.92 -19.77 -6.92
CA VAL A 25 -9.84 -20.75 -7.03
C VAL A 25 -8.93 -20.34 -8.19
N ALA A 26 -7.64 -20.23 -7.91
CA ALA A 26 -6.63 -19.72 -8.83
C ALA A 26 -6.63 -20.48 -10.17
N LYS A 27 -6.85 -19.74 -11.27
CA LYS A 27 -6.45 -20.18 -12.60
C LYS A 27 -5.03 -19.68 -12.83
N THR A 28 -4.11 -20.62 -13.02
CA THR A 28 -2.71 -20.34 -13.35
C THR A 28 -2.63 -19.84 -14.80
N GLU A 29 -2.65 -18.54 -15.00
CA GLU A 29 -2.11 -17.94 -16.22
C GLU A 29 -0.59 -17.86 -16.11
N ASN A 30 0.11 -18.07 -17.23
CA ASN A 30 1.57 -18.02 -17.31
C ASN A 30 2.06 -16.57 -17.12
N ALA A 31 2.07 -16.10 -15.88
CA ALA A 31 2.77 -14.88 -15.50
C ALA A 31 4.27 -15.11 -15.72
N THR A 32 4.96 -14.13 -16.32
CA THR A 32 6.43 -14.05 -16.29
C THR A 32 6.93 -14.36 -14.88
N GLU A 33 7.97 -15.20 -14.75
CA GLU A 33 8.40 -15.76 -13.47
C GLU A 33 8.82 -14.65 -12.49
N ILE A 34 7.90 -14.26 -11.60
CA ILE A 34 8.19 -13.38 -10.47
C ILE A 34 8.78 -14.26 -9.37
N THR A 35 9.97 -13.88 -8.91
CA THR A 35 10.68 -14.53 -7.81
C THR A 35 10.75 -13.60 -6.60
N LYS A 36 10.89 -14.17 -5.41
CA LYS A 36 10.81 -13.44 -4.13
C LYS A 36 11.91 -12.38 -3.97
N ASP A 37 13.07 -12.60 -4.58
CA ASP A 37 14.23 -11.68 -4.58
C ASP A 37 13.97 -10.40 -5.40
N ARG A 38 12.96 -10.40 -6.27
CA ARG A 38 12.54 -9.23 -7.06
C ARG A 38 11.42 -8.44 -6.40
N ILE A 39 10.96 -8.87 -5.23
CA ILE A 39 9.95 -8.16 -4.45
C ILE A 39 10.64 -7.14 -3.56
N VAL A 40 10.21 -5.89 -3.65
CA VAL A 40 10.70 -4.83 -2.77
C VAL A 40 9.55 -4.12 -2.07
N THR A 41 9.89 -3.40 -1.00
CA THR A 41 8.97 -2.50 -0.31
C THR A 41 9.14 -1.09 -0.84
N VAL A 42 8.04 -0.48 -1.25
CA VAL A 42 7.96 0.92 -1.65
C VAL A 42 7.16 1.69 -0.61
N TYR A 43 7.68 2.84 -0.22
CA TYR A 43 7.10 3.73 0.77
C TYR A 43 6.46 4.92 0.06
N ASP A 44 5.14 4.95 0.01
CA ASP A 44 4.39 6.11 -0.43
C ASP A 44 4.33 7.10 0.72
N TRP A 45 4.74 8.34 0.47
CA TRP A 45 4.73 9.40 1.47
C TRP A 45 3.87 10.56 1.02
N SER A 46 3.22 11.21 1.98
CA SER A 46 2.56 12.50 1.78
C SER A 46 2.78 13.39 3.00
N VAL A 47 2.81 14.69 2.75
CA VAL A 47 2.87 15.72 3.78
C VAL A 47 1.95 16.87 3.38
N LYS A 48 1.12 17.29 4.33
CA LYS A 48 0.28 18.48 4.22
C LYS A 48 0.86 19.56 5.11
N THR A 49 1.00 20.75 4.56
CA THR A 49 1.55 21.91 5.25
C THR A 49 0.54 23.07 5.22
N ASP A 50 0.92 24.18 5.83
CA ASP A 50 0.19 25.45 5.72
C ASP A 50 0.28 26.08 4.33
N GLN A 51 1.24 25.67 3.49
CA GLN A 51 1.44 26.20 2.14
C GLN A 51 0.94 25.26 1.03
N GLY A 52 0.75 23.96 1.31
CA GLY A 52 0.33 23.02 0.29
C GLY A 52 0.28 21.57 0.72
N SER A 53 0.36 20.68 -0.27
CA SER A 53 0.44 19.24 -0.05
C SER A 53 1.38 18.62 -1.07
N TYR A 54 2.24 17.73 -0.59
CA TYR A 54 3.26 17.07 -1.38
C TYR A 54 3.18 15.57 -1.17
N SER A 55 3.55 14.81 -2.19
CA SER A 55 3.59 13.35 -2.10
C SER A 55 4.63 12.76 -3.05
N GLY A 56 4.97 11.52 -2.81
CA GLY A 56 5.87 10.76 -3.67
C GLY A 56 6.10 9.36 -3.15
N THR A 57 7.13 8.70 -3.67
CA THR A 57 7.52 7.36 -3.28
C THR A 57 9.01 7.30 -2.90
N ALA A 58 9.39 6.32 -2.11
CA ALA A 58 10.78 6.03 -1.75
C ALA A 58 11.01 4.53 -1.55
N LEU A 59 12.27 4.07 -1.68
CA LEU A 59 12.65 2.66 -1.50
C LEU A 59 13.07 2.32 -0.06
N SER A 60 12.98 3.28 0.87
CA SER A 60 13.21 3.04 2.29
C SER A 60 12.44 4.08 3.12
N LEU A 61 12.11 3.72 4.36
CA LEU A 61 11.48 4.62 5.32
C LEU A 61 12.33 5.89 5.53
N GLU A 62 13.63 5.74 5.75
CA GLU A 62 14.57 6.86 5.92
C GLU A 62 14.53 7.83 4.73
N LYS A 63 14.50 7.30 3.49
CA LYS A 63 14.39 8.14 2.29
C LYS A 63 13.05 8.83 2.22
N ALA A 64 11.94 8.17 2.59
CA ALA A 64 10.63 8.81 2.65
C ALA A 64 10.60 9.95 3.67
N GLU A 65 11.15 9.76 4.86
CA GLU A 65 11.27 10.79 5.90
C GLU A 65 12.14 11.96 5.44
N ASN A 66 13.27 11.69 4.79
CA ASN A 66 14.13 12.71 4.23
C ASN A 66 13.42 13.52 3.13
N ARG A 67 12.65 12.86 2.26
CA ARG A 67 11.85 13.53 1.23
C ARG A 67 10.78 14.44 1.83
N ILE A 68 10.08 14.00 2.88
CA ILE A 68 9.13 14.84 3.61
C ILE A 68 9.83 16.07 4.19
N ALA A 69 10.97 15.88 4.87
CA ALA A 69 11.71 16.99 5.49
C ALA A 69 12.17 18.03 4.46
N LEU A 70 12.59 17.59 3.27
CA LEU A 70 12.96 18.47 2.17
C LEU A 70 11.74 19.17 1.55
N ALA A 71 10.64 18.46 1.33
CA ALA A 71 9.43 19.00 0.70
C ALA A 71 8.73 20.04 1.58
N ALA A 72 8.75 19.87 2.91
CA ALA A 72 8.15 20.80 3.86
C ALA A 72 9.16 21.81 4.46
N ALA A 73 10.33 21.97 3.85
CA ALA A 73 11.38 22.83 4.39
C ALA A 73 10.92 24.30 4.46
N GLY A 74 10.86 24.85 5.67
CA GLY A 74 10.39 26.22 5.92
C GLY A 74 8.88 26.38 6.06
N GLU A 75 8.12 25.27 6.04
CA GLU A 75 6.67 25.24 6.15
C GLU A 75 6.23 24.60 7.48
N ILE A 76 4.99 24.87 7.92
CA ILE A 76 4.40 24.24 9.11
C ILE A 76 3.71 22.95 8.67
N ILE A 77 4.21 21.80 9.15
CA ILE A 77 3.58 20.50 8.90
C ILE A 77 2.28 20.38 9.70
N LEU A 78 1.18 20.16 8.98
CA LEU A 78 -0.15 19.94 9.54
C LEU A 78 -0.49 18.45 9.64
N ASP A 79 -0.05 17.66 8.66
CA ASP A 79 -0.24 16.21 8.64
C ASP A 79 0.87 15.52 7.83
N LYS A 80 1.18 14.27 8.17
CA LYS A 80 2.12 13.44 7.41
C LYS A 80 1.69 11.98 7.43
N LYS A 81 1.87 11.29 6.31
CA LYS A 81 1.57 9.87 6.17
C LYS A 81 2.68 9.17 5.40
N ILE A 82 3.08 7.99 5.87
CA ILE A 82 3.95 7.07 5.14
C ILE A 82 3.29 5.69 5.17
N GLU A 83 3.10 5.08 4.00
CA GLU A 83 2.57 3.73 3.86
C GLU A 83 3.49 2.87 3.02
N SER A 84 3.66 1.61 3.41
CA SER A 84 4.48 0.65 2.69
C SER A 84 3.65 -0.31 1.84
N TYR A 85 4.12 -0.60 0.64
CA TYR A 85 3.50 -1.51 -0.31
C TYR A 85 4.55 -2.43 -0.92
N TYR A 86 4.23 -3.73 -1.04
CA TYR A 86 5.05 -4.66 -1.82
C TYR A 86 4.81 -4.49 -3.32
N GLN A 87 5.89 -4.47 -4.10
CA GLN A 87 5.86 -4.37 -5.56
C GLN A 87 7.00 -5.17 -6.18
N VAL A 88 6.83 -5.52 -7.46
CA VAL A 88 7.90 -6.09 -8.29
C VAL A 88 8.87 -4.98 -8.69
N ALA A 89 10.17 -5.21 -8.55
CA ALA A 89 11.20 -4.18 -8.70
C ALA A 89 11.16 -3.48 -10.07
N GLU A 90 10.88 -4.24 -11.12
CA GLU A 90 10.80 -3.77 -12.50
C GLU A 90 9.58 -2.89 -12.76
N GLU A 91 8.56 -2.97 -11.91
CA GLU A 91 7.31 -2.23 -12.06
C GLU A 91 7.36 -0.87 -11.35
N ILE A 92 8.29 -0.65 -10.41
CA ILE A 92 8.34 0.56 -9.57
C ILE A 92 8.54 1.84 -10.39
N SER A 93 9.34 1.78 -11.46
CA SER A 93 9.67 2.95 -12.27
C SER A 93 8.47 3.51 -13.05
N SER A 94 7.33 2.80 -13.05
CA SER A 94 6.14 3.18 -13.78
C SER A 94 4.92 3.18 -12.85
N PRO A 95 4.55 4.35 -12.28
CA PRO A 95 3.35 4.46 -11.43
C PRO A 95 2.07 3.98 -12.13
N THR A 96 2.03 4.02 -13.46
CA THR A 96 0.94 3.50 -14.29
C THR A 96 0.80 1.97 -14.23
N LEU A 97 1.78 1.25 -13.66
CA LEU A 97 1.72 -0.18 -13.44
C LEU A 97 1.15 -0.56 -12.07
N ARG A 98 0.73 0.40 -11.23
CA ARG A 98 -0.03 0.13 -10.01
C ARG A 98 -1.52 -0.08 -10.31
N LEU A 99 -1.83 -1.10 -11.12
CA LEU A 99 -3.16 -1.33 -11.68
C LEU A 99 -4.05 -2.21 -10.78
N TYR A 100 -3.45 -3.02 -9.92
CA TYR A 100 -4.16 -3.89 -8.99
C TYR A 100 -3.61 -3.72 -7.60
N PHE A 101 -4.42 -3.17 -6.70
CA PHE A 101 -4.16 -3.22 -5.27
C PHE A 101 -4.48 -4.62 -4.76
N TRP A 102 -3.65 -5.14 -3.88
CA TRP A 102 -3.92 -6.40 -3.19
C TRP A 102 -3.59 -6.30 -1.71
N GLU A 103 -4.33 -7.06 -0.92
CA GLU A 103 -4.11 -7.24 0.51
C GLU A 103 -4.32 -8.71 0.86
N VAL A 104 -3.50 -9.23 1.76
CA VAL A 104 -3.61 -10.60 2.27
C VAL A 104 -3.51 -10.56 3.78
N GLU A 105 -4.37 -11.34 4.43
CA GLU A 105 -4.31 -11.63 5.85
C GLU A 105 -3.89 -13.08 6.05
N THR A 106 -2.90 -13.28 6.91
CA THR A 106 -2.38 -14.58 7.29
C THR A 106 -2.46 -14.73 8.80
N THR A 107 -2.23 -15.94 9.31
CA THR A 107 -2.12 -16.18 10.75
C THR A 107 -1.07 -15.33 11.47
N ASN A 108 -0.09 -14.79 10.73
CA ASN A 108 1.03 -14.01 11.28
C ASN A 108 0.90 -12.49 11.06
N GLY A 109 -0.18 -12.04 10.39
CA GLY A 109 -0.42 -10.63 10.10
C GLY A 109 -0.82 -10.35 8.66
N THR A 110 -0.82 -9.08 8.30
CA THR A 110 -1.31 -8.59 7.01
C THR A 110 -0.17 -8.05 6.13
N ALA A 111 -0.37 -8.12 4.81
CA ALA A 111 0.51 -7.51 3.83
C ALA A 111 -0.33 -6.90 2.70
N LYS A 112 0.13 -5.78 2.15
CA LYS A 112 -0.52 -5.11 1.03
C LYS A 112 0.48 -4.67 -0.03
N GLY A 113 0.01 -4.52 -1.25
CA GLY A 113 0.88 -4.14 -2.36
C GLY A 113 0.14 -3.75 -3.62
N PHE A 114 0.93 -3.49 -4.66
CA PHE A 114 0.42 -3.21 -6.01
C PHE A 114 1.06 -4.18 -7.00
N SER A 115 0.33 -4.47 -8.07
CA SER A 115 0.81 -5.24 -9.22
C SER A 115 0.27 -4.69 -10.53
N SER A 116 0.97 -4.97 -11.63
CA SER A 116 0.55 -4.61 -12.99
C SER A 116 -0.62 -5.43 -13.54
N SER A 117 -0.84 -6.64 -13.00
CA SER A 117 -1.93 -7.53 -13.40
C SER A 117 -2.52 -8.29 -12.22
N GLU A 118 -3.74 -8.81 -12.37
CA GLU A 118 -4.37 -9.68 -11.37
C GLU A 118 -3.54 -10.96 -11.14
N GLY A 119 -3.00 -11.56 -12.20
CA GLY A 119 -2.10 -12.71 -12.11
C GLY A 119 -0.84 -12.42 -11.31
N HIS A 120 -0.23 -11.23 -11.50
CA HIS A 120 0.89 -10.78 -10.68
C HIS A 120 0.48 -10.57 -9.23
N ALA A 121 -0.70 -9.99 -8.97
CA ALA A 121 -1.22 -9.81 -7.60
C ALA A 121 -1.40 -11.16 -6.87
N LEU A 122 -1.99 -12.16 -7.53
CA LEU A 122 -2.11 -13.52 -6.99
C LEU A 122 -0.74 -14.13 -6.69
N LYS A 123 0.22 -14.00 -7.62
CA LYS A 123 1.57 -14.51 -7.42
C LYS A 123 2.28 -13.81 -6.27
N MET A 124 2.14 -12.49 -6.16
CA MET A 124 2.69 -11.70 -5.07
C MET A 124 2.13 -12.16 -3.72
N ILE A 125 0.82 -12.32 -3.60
CA ILE A 125 0.16 -12.85 -2.39
C ILE A 125 0.79 -14.19 -1.98
N GLN A 126 0.95 -15.12 -2.93
CA GLN A 126 1.55 -16.42 -2.66
C GLN A 126 3.02 -16.33 -2.21
N LEU A 127 3.80 -15.40 -2.77
CA LEU A 127 5.23 -15.26 -2.47
C LEU A 127 5.49 -14.55 -1.13
N VAL A 128 4.66 -13.58 -0.76
CA VAL A 128 4.81 -12.83 0.50
C VAL A 128 4.20 -13.56 1.69
N SER A 129 3.18 -14.39 1.47
CA SER A 129 2.55 -15.18 2.53
C SER A 129 3.45 -16.33 2.94
N THR A 130 4.05 -16.24 4.12
CA THR A 130 4.93 -17.29 4.68
C THR A 130 4.18 -18.28 5.57
N SER A 131 2.90 -18.03 5.83
CA SER A 131 2.00 -18.84 6.65
C SER A 131 0.63 -18.98 5.97
N GLU A 132 -0.28 -19.70 6.61
CA GLU A 132 -1.62 -19.95 6.11
C GLU A 132 -2.36 -18.62 5.83
N ILE A 133 -2.90 -18.51 4.62
CA ILE A 133 -3.72 -17.39 4.18
C ILE A 133 -5.12 -17.58 4.73
N LEU A 134 -5.59 -16.61 5.50
CA LEU A 134 -6.96 -16.59 6.04
C LEU A 134 -7.92 -15.97 5.01
N THR A 135 -7.52 -14.84 4.43
CA THR A 135 -8.28 -14.15 3.38
C THR A 135 -7.34 -13.30 2.51
N TYR A 136 -7.78 -12.97 1.30
CA TYR A 136 -7.12 -11.98 0.45
C TYR A 136 -8.13 -11.21 -0.39
N LYS A 137 -7.73 -10.02 -0.82
CA LYS A 137 -8.50 -9.14 -1.68
C LYS A 137 -7.61 -8.62 -2.80
N ILE A 138 -8.15 -8.59 -4.02
CA ILE A 138 -7.53 -7.92 -5.17
C ILE A 138 -8.56 -6.94 -5.73
N ILE A 139 -8.14 -5.70 -5.95
CA ILE A 139 -8.99 -4.61 -6.44
C ILE A 139 -8.28 -3.95 -7.61
N ARG A 140 -8.97 -3.78 -8.73
CA ARG A 140 -8.43 -2.99 -9.84
C ARG A 140 -8.43 -1.52 -9.45
N SER A 141 -7.31 -0.81 -9.62
CA SER A 141 -7.14 0.58 -9.20
C SER A 141 -8.18 1.54 -9.81
N ALA A 142 -8.69 1.25 -11.01
CA ALA A 142 -9.77 2.01 -11.65
C ALA A 142 -11.13 1.93 -10.91
N GLU A 143 -11.26 1.05 -9.91
CA GLU A 143 -12.46 0.84 -9.11
C GLU A 143 -12.40 1.58 -7.76
N PHE A 144 -11.30 2.28 -7.46
CA PHE A 144 -11.17 3.11 -6.24
C PHE A 144 -11.91 4.46 -6.33
N GLU A 145 -12.29 4.92 -7.52
CA GLU A 145 -12.96 6.22 -7.74
C GLU A 145 -14.49 6.13 -7.92
N ARG A 146 -15.16 5.08 -7.42
CA ARG A 146 -16.62 4.99 -7.43
C ARG A 146 -17.24 5.14 -6.04
#